data_AF-A0A526Q5T7-F1
#
_entry.id   AF-A0A526Q5T7-F1
#
_cell.length_a   1.000
_cell.length_b   1.000
_cell.length_c   1.000
_cell.angle_alpha   90.00
_cell.angle_beta   90.00
_cell.angle_gamma   90.00
#
_symmetry.space_group_name_H-M   'P 1'
#
loop_
_entity.id
_entity.type
_entity.pdbx_description
1 polymer ?
#
loop_
_entity_poly.entity_id
_entity_poly.type
_entity_poly.pdbx_seq_one_letter_code
_entity_poly.pdbx_strand_id
1 'polypeptide(L)' 'MSAPRVSFVSLGCPKALVDSERIITRLRAEGYEIARKH' A
#
# COMPACT_ATOMS: atom_id res chain seq x y z
N MET A 1 11.93 -17.33 1.15
CA MET A 1 10.49 -17.11 1.47
C MET A 1 10.06 -15.94 0.61
N SER A 2 9.08 -16.09 -0.27
CA SER A 2 8.60 -14.97 -1.10
C SER A 2 7.94 -13.94 -0.19
N ALA A 3 8.25 -12.66 -0.39
CA ALA A 3 7.54 -11.59 0.31
C ALA A 3 6.04 -11.65 -0.05
N PRO A 4 5.13 -11.51 0.92
CA PRO A 4 3.70 -11.43 0.64
C PRO A 4 3.39 -10.20 -0.23
N ARG A 5 2.60 -10.41 -1.30
CA ARG A 5 2.17 -9.34 -2.22
C ARG A 5 0.83 -8.76 -1.82
N VAL A 6 0.74 -7.43 -1.82
CA VAL A 6 -0.47 -6.66 -1.50
C VAL A 6 -0.71 -5.57 -2.55
N SER A 7 -1.98 -5.32 -2.88
CA SER A 7 -2.42 -4.24 -3.77
C SER A 7 -3.26 -3.23 -2.98
N PHE A 8 -3.16 -1.94 -3.32
CA PHE A 8 -3.86 -0.86 -2.61
C PHE A 8 -4.83 -0.10 -3.53
N VAL A 9 -6.14 -0.13 -3.22
CA VAL A 9 -7.17 0.73 -3.85
C VAL A 9 -7.52 1.85 -2.89
N SER A 10 -7.47 3.09 -3.36
CA SER A 10 -8.13 4.22 -2.67
C SER A 10 -9.54 4.41 -3.24
N LEU A 11 -10.56 4.40 -2.38
CA LEU A 11 -11.97 4.60 -2.78
C LEU A 11 -12.35 6.09 -2.92
N GLY A 12 -11.39 7.00 -2.78
CA GLY A 12 -11.59 8.43 -3.01
C GLY A 12 -12.24 9.15 -1.83
N CYS A 13 -11.42 9.72 -0.95
CA CYS A 13 -11.81 10.81 -0.08
C CYS A 13 -10.60 11.75 0.05
N PRO A 14 -10.73 13.06 -0.24
CA PRO A 14 -9.59 13.98 -0.28
C PRO A 14 -8.83 14.07 1.06
N LYS A 15 -9.44 13.65 2.19
CA LYS A 15 -8.76 13.56 3.50
C LYS A 15 -7.79 12.37 3.63
N ALA A 16 -7.89 11.34 2.80
CA ALA A 16 -7.15 10.08 2.96
C ALA A 16 -5.94 9.91 2.02
N LEU A 17 -5.61 10.96 1.24
CA LEU A 17 -4.45 10.95 0.33
C LEU A 17 -3.14 10.74 1.09
N VAL A 18 -2.94 11.48 2.17
CA VAL A 18 -1.73 11.37 3.02
C VAL A 18 -1.68 10.03 3.76
N ASP A 19 -2.83 9.50 4.17
CA ASP A 19 -2.90 8.20 4.86
C ASP A 19 -2.50 7.05 3.93
N SER A 20 -2.87 7.13 2.64
CA SER A 20 -2.51 6.15 1.62
C SER A 20 -0.98 6.04 1.46
N GLU A 21 -0.26 7.17 1.43
CA GLU A 21 1.20 7.19 1.33
C GLU A 21 1.88 6.62 2.58
N ARG A 22 1.34 6.92 3.77
CA ARG A 22 1.83 6.37 5.05
C ARG A 22 1.65 4.85 5.11
N ILE A 23 0.49 4.33 4.68
CA ILE A 23 0.21 2.89 4.63
C ILE A 23 1.19 2.18 3.69
N ILE A 24 1.39 2.67 2.47
CA ILE A 24 2.32 2.06 1.50
C ILE A 24 3.76 2.07 2.02
N THR A 25 4.18 3.17 2.66
CA THR A 25 5.52 3.28 3.24
C THR A 25 5.74 2.23 4.33
N ARG A 26 4.74 2.02 5.20
CA ARG A 26 4.82 1.03 6.27
C ARG A 26 4.88 -0.40 5.73
N LEU A 27 4.03 -0.74 4.77
CA LEU A 27 4.02 -2.07 4.14
C LEU A 27 5.37 -2.40 3.50
N ARG A 28 6.01 -1.44 2.82
CA ARG A 28 7.37 -1.63 2.28
C ARG A 28 8.41 -1.86 3.36
N ALA A 29 8.33 -1.12 4.47
CA ALA A 29 9.25 -1.28 5.60
C ALA A 29 9.12 -2.64 6.29
N GLU A 30 7.92 -3.24 6.27
CA GLU A 30 7.65 -4.58 6.79
C GLU A 30 8.04 -5.70 5.80
N GLY A 31 8.54 -5.34 4.61
CA GLY A 31 9.01 -6.30 3.61
C GLY A 31 7.90 -6.82 2.68
N TYR A 32 6.74 -6.18 2.62
CA TYR A 32 5.70 -6.51 1.66
C TYR A 32 6.04 -6.01 0.25
N GLU A 33 5.65 -6.79 -0.75
CA GLU A 33 5.71 -6.38 -2.15
C GLU A 33 4.41 -5.68 -2.57
N ILE A 34 4.54 -4.47 -3.14
CA ILE A 34 3.38 -3.71 -3.62
C ILE A 34 3.09 -4.08 -5.07
N ALA A 35 1.93 -4.69 -5.31
CA ALA A 35 1.44 -5.02 -6.64
C ALA A 35 0.86 -3.77 -7.34
N ARG A 36 1.23 -3.57 -8.61
CA ARG A 36 0.75 -2.46 -9.45
C ARG A 36 -0.64 -2.69 -10.08
N LYS A 37 -1.21 -3.88 -9.90
CA LYS A 37 -2.52 -4.28 -10.44
C LYS A 37 -3.33 -4.98 -9.36
N HIS A 38 -4.64 -4.75 -9.40
CA HIS A 38 -5.66 -5.47 -8.64
C HIS A 38 -6.15 -6.67 -9.44
#